data_AF-E3HVZ9-F1
#
_entry.id   AF-E3HVZ9-F1
#
_cell.length_a   1.000
_cell.length_b   1.000
_cell.length_c   1.000
_cell.angle_alpha   90.00
_cell.angle_beta   90.00
_cell.angle_gamma   90.00
#
_symmetry.space_group_name_H-M   'P 1'
#
loop_
_entity.id
_entity.type
_entity.pdbx_description
1 polymer ?
#
loop_
_entity_poly.entity_id
_entity_poly.type
_entity_poly.pdbx_seq_one_letter_code
_entity_poly.pdbx_strand_id
1 'polypeptide(L)'
;MFDGTPDEALAHAGLWLLDCSSDGNPHIAALQRLAESGLGCIWILSSYAIDDLAEALQARLKVVRMPNGSPALLRYYDARLANDIAALLTPEQRAAFFAPVHDWLAQRNGELIRIHPTHGA
;
A
#
# COMPACT_ATOMS: atom_id res chain seq x y z
N MET A 1 -3.79 -7.75 -7.55
CA MET A 1 -4.59 -7.08 -6.48
C MET A 1 -6.00 -6.70 -6.90
N PHE A 2 -6.32 -6.49 -8.18
CA PHE A 2 -7.72 -6.38 -8.62
C PHE A 2 -8.28 -7.68 -9.20
N ASP A 3 -7.48 -8.74 -9.22
CA ASP A 3 -7.85 -10.06 -9.72
C ASP A 3 -9.07 -10.58 -8.94
N GLY A 4 -10.13 -10.97 -9.64
CA GLY A 4 -11.38 -11.42 -9.03
C GLY A 4 -12.23 -10.32 -8.38
N THR A 5 -11.87 -9.05 -8.54
CA THR A 5 -12.69 -7.90 -8.13
C THR A 5 -13.46 -7.32 -9.32
N PRO A 6 -14.57 -6.57 -9.11
CA PRO A 6 -15.28 -5.89 -10.21
C PRO A 6 -14.40 -4.93 -11.04
N ASP A 7 -13.26 -4.50 -10.49
CA ASP A 7 -12.31 -3.59 -11.10
C ASP A 7 -11.13 -4.33 -11.79
N GLU A 8 -11.22 -5.65 -12.01
CA GLU A 8 -10.17 -6.46 -12.65
C GLU A 8 -9.74 -5.92 -14.02
N ALA A 9 -10.67 -5.33 -14.78
CA ALA A 9 -10.35 -4.68 -16.06
C ALA A 9 -9.34 -3.50 -15.90
N LEU A 10 -9.25 -2.92 -14.71
CA LEU A 10 -8.30 -1.86 -14.35
C LEU A 10 -7.00 -2.41 -13.74
N ALA A 11 -6.82 -3.74 -13.64
CA ALA A 11 -5.61 -4.35 -13.06
C ALA A 11 -4.31 -3.84 -13.69
N HIS A 12 -4.32 -3.58 -15.01
CA HIS A 12 -3.18 -3.00 -15.73
C HIS A 12 -2.78 -1.59 -15.24
N ALA A 13 -3.71 -0.84 -14.65
CA ALA A 13 -3.51 0.46 -14.01
C ALA A 13 -3.60 0.39 -12.48
N GLY A 14 -3.68 -0.83 -11.94
CA GLY A 14 -3.96 -1.10 -10.54
C GLY A 14 -2.73 -1.14 -9.66
N LEU A 15 -2.94 -1.49 -8.41
CA LEU A 15 -1.87 -1.68 -7.44
C LEU A 15 -1.13 -3.00 -7.71
N TRP A 16 0.20 -2.93 -7.81
CA TRP A 16 1.06 -4.09 -7.93
C TRP A 16 1.69 -4.38 -6.57
N LEU A 17 1.58 -5.63 -6.11
CA LEU A 17 2.31 -6.12 -4.94
C LEU A 17 3.43 -7.01 -5.46
N LEU A 18 4.68 -6.67 -5.16
CA LEU A 18 5.87 -7.37 -5.64
C LEU A 18 6.63 -7.95 -4.45
N ASP A 19 6.86 -9.26 -4.45
CA ASP A 19 7.73 -9.88 -3.46
C ASP A 19 9.18 -9.49 -3.74
N CYS A 20 9.77 -8.70 -2.84
CA CYS A 20 11.16 -8.25 -2.92
C CYS A 20 12.05 -8.93 -1.87
N SER A 21 11.60 -10.02 -1.24
CA SER A 21 12.31 -10.71 -0.16
C SER A 21 13.53 -11.50 -0.63
N SER A 22 13.58 -11.90 -1.90
CA SER A 22 14.69 -12.68 -2.46
C SER A 22 15.82 -11.79 -2.97
N ASP A 23 17.06 -12.19 -2.68
CA ASP A 23 18.26 -11.58 -3.26
C ASP A 23 18.23 -11.63 -4.80
N GLY A 24 18.65 -10.54 -5.44
CA GLY A 24 18.73 -10.45 -6.91
C GLY A 24 17.39 -10.21 -7.62
N ASN A 25 16.36 -9.75 -6.91
CA ASN A 25 15.09 -9.41 -7.55
C ASN A 25 15.31 -8.36 -8.68
N PRO A 26 14.97 -8.68 -9.94
CA PRO A 26 15.27 -7.84 -11.10
C PRO A 26 14.51 -6.51 -11.11
N HIS A 27 13.45 -6.40 -10.30
CA HIS A 27 12.61 -5.21 -10.19
C HIS A 27 13.15 -4.17 -9.21
N ILE A 28 14.09 -4.52 -8.32
CA ILE A 28 14.62 -3.59 -7.30
C ILE A 28 15.17 -2.31 -7.93
N ALA A 29 15.96 -2.42 -9.01
CA ALA A 29 16.51 -1.26 -9.69
C ALA A 29 15.43 -0.37 -10.34
N ALA A 30 14.30 -0.96 -10.77
CA ALA A 30 13.16 -0.19 -11.27
C ALA A 30 12.40 0.49 -10.13
N LEU A 31 12.19 -0.21 -9.02
CA LEU A 31 11.53 0.33 -7.83
C LEU A 31 12.34 1.46 -7.19
N GLN A 32 13.67 1.37 -7.15
CA GLN A 32 14.54 2.45 -6.69
C GLN A 32 14.40 3.71 -7.54
N ARG A 33 14.40 3.58 -8.88
CA ARG A 33 14.14 4.73 -9.77
C ARG A 33 12.75 5.34 -9.56
N LEU A 34 11.75 4.50 -9.28
CA LEU A 34 10.40 4.98 -8.97
C LEU A 34 10.38 5.74 -7.63
N ALA A 35 11.09 5.24 -6.62
CA ALA A 35 11.26 5.85 -5.30
C ALA A 35 12.00 7.21 -5.35
N GLU A 36 12.95 7.36 -6.28
CA GLU A 36 13.63 8.62 -6.56
C GLU A 36 12.76 9.62 -7.33
N SER A 37 11.66 9.17 -7.93
CA SER A 37 10.76 10.02 -8.70
C SER A 37 9.67 10.67 -7.84
N GLY A 38 8.97 11.64 -8.44
CA GLY A 38 7.80 12.28 -7.83
C GLY A 38 6.56 11.38 -7.71
N LEU A 39 6.56 10.19 -8.33
CA LEU A 39 5.49 9.20 -8.15
C LEU A 39 5.67 8.44 -6.83
N GLY A 40 6.90 8.03 -6.52
CA GLY A 40 7.25 7.26 -5.33
C GLY A 40 6.70 5.83 -5.33
N CYS A 41 7.03 5.09 -4.26
CA CYS A 41 6.55 3.74 -3.99
C CYS A 41 6.25 3.53 -2.51
N ILE A 42 5.49 2.48 -2.21
CA ILE A 42 5.25 2.01 -0.85
C ILE A 42 6.10 0.76 -0.61
N TRP A 43 6.76 0.70 0.54
CA TRP A 43 7.44 -0.49 1.02
C TRP A 43 6.68 -1.05 2.22
N ILE A 44 6.47 -2.36 2.20
CA ILE A 44 5.73 -3.10 3.22
C ILE A 44 6.66 -4.17 3.77
N LEU A 45 6.88 -4.14 5.08
CA LEU A 45 7.51 -5.25 5.79
C LEU A 45 6.41 -6.05 6.50
N SER A 46 6.30 -7.34 6.21
CA SER A 46 5.30 -8.21 6.82
C SER A 46 5.87 -9.61 7.00
N SER A 47 5.36 -10.34 7.99
CA SER A 47 5.62 -11.78 8.16
C SER A 47 4.59 -12.66 7.47
N TYR A 48 3.58 -12.07 6.82
CA TYR A 48 2.54 -12.80 6.09
C TYR A 48 3.11 -13.34 4.78
N ALA A 49 2.59 -14.48 4.32
CA ALA A 49 2.81 -14.91 2.94
C ALA A 49 2.23 -13.86 1.98
N ILE A 50 2.81 -13.70 0.79
CA ILE A 50 2.41 -12.64 -0.14
C ILE A 50 0.94 -12.72 -0.53
N ASP A 51 0.37 -13.92 -0.66
CA ASP A 51 -1.04 -14.11 -1.00
C ASP A 51 -1.96 -13.67 0.14
N ASP A 52 -1.65 -14.03 1.39
CA ASP A 52 -2.40 -13.60 2.57
C ASP A 52 -2.32 -12.07 2.76
N LEU A 53 -1.14 -11.50 2.51
CA LEU A 53 -0.94 -10.05 2.52
C LEU A 53 -1.77 -9.38 1.41
N ALA A 54 -1.77 -9.96 0.20
CA ALA A 54 -2.57 -9.46 -0.91
C ALA A 54 -4.07 -9.47 -0.57
N GLU A 55 -4.60 -10.56 0.00
CA GLU A 55 -5.99 -10.65 0.45
C GLU A 55 -6.30 -9.59 1.52
N ALA A 56 -5.43 -9.46 2.53
CA ALA A 56 -5.59 -8.48 3.59
C ALA A 56 -5.60 -7.04 3.07
N LEU A 57 -4.71 -6.71 2.12
CA LEU A 57 -4.66 -5.39 1.48
C LEU A 57 -5.87 -5.17 0.57
N GLN A 58 -6.30 -6.17 -0.19
CA GLN A 58 -7.50 -6.10 -1.02
C GLN A 58 -8.77 -5.86 -0.20
N ALA A 59 -8.91 -6.51 0.95
CA ALA A 59 -10.02 -6.29 1.87
C ALA A 59 -10.08 -4.84 2.42
N ARG A 60 -9.01 -4.06 2.27
CA ARG A 60 -8.94 -2.63 2.61
C ARG A 60 -9.18 -1.70 1.42
N LEU A 61 -9.10 -2.22 0.18
CA LEU A 61 -9.52 -1.53 -1.04
C LEU A 61 -11.04 -1.45 -1.17
N LYS A 62 -11.81 -1.69 -0.10
CA LYS A 62 -13.26 -1.63 -0.14
C LYS A 62 -13.72 -0.31 -0.74
N VAL A 63 -14.58 -0.47 -1.72
CA VAL A 63 -15.32 0.61 -2.35
C VAL A 63 -16.08 1.40 -1.29
N VAL A 64 -15.53 2.55 -0.91
CA VAL A 64 -16.23 3.50 -0.05
C VAL A 64 -17.41 4.03 -0.86
N ARG A 65 -18.60 4.08 -0.26
CA ARG A 65 -19.72 4.78 -0.87
C ARG A 65 -19.54 6.26 -0.60
N MET A 66 -19.37 7.02 -1.66
CA MET A 66 -19.42 8.47 -1.60
C MET A 66 -20.81 8.92 -1.10
N PRO A 67 -20.96 10.16 -0.59
CA PRO A 67 -22.26 10.66 -0.12
C PRO A 67 -23.38 10.60 -1.17
N ASN A 68 -23.03 10.61 -2.46
CA ASN A 68 -23.93 10.44 -3.60
C ASN A 68 -24.23 8.96 -3.95
N GLY A 69 -23.73 8.00 -3.17
CA GLY A 69 -23.89 6.57 -3.40
C GLY A 69 -22.93 5.96 -4.42
N SER A 70 -22.05 6.75 -5.05
CA SER A 70 -21.11 6.21 -6.04
C SER A 70 -19.99 5.40 -5.39
N PRO A 71 -19.47 4.37 -6.07
CA PRO A 71 -18.29 3.65 -5.63
C PRO A 71 -17.04 4.56 -5.68
N ALA A 72 -16.18 4.51 -4.66
CA ALA A 72 -14.88 5.16 -4.65
C ALA A 72 -13.79 4.23 -4.09
N LEU A 73 -12.62 4.27 -4.71
CA LEU A 73 -11.44 3.53 -4.28
C LEU A 73 -10.54 4.42 -3.42
N LEU A 74 -10.21 3.97 -2.21
CA LEU A 74 -9.21 4.64 -1.39
C LEU A 74 -7.80 4.24 -1.84
N ARG A 75 -7.07 5.19 -2.44
CA ARG A 75 -5.69 5.01 -2.91
C ARG A 75 -4.66 5.10 -1.78
N TYR A 76 -4.82 4.29 -0.73
CA TYR A 76 -3.88 4.25 0.41
C TYR A 76 -2.45 3.84 0.03
N TYR A 77 -2.30 3.22 -1.14
CA TYR A 77 -1.05 2.77 -1.73
C TYR A 77 -0.30 3.87 -2.52
N ASP A 78 -0.88 5.06 -2.65
CA ASP A 78 -0.22 6.17 -3.33
C ASP A 78 0.79 6.82 -2.38
N ALA A 79 2.10 6.73 -2.69
CA ALA A 79 3.17 7.29 -1.87
C ALA A 79 3.03 8.81 -1.65
N ARG A 80 2.28 9.50 -2.52
CA ARG A 80 1.98 10.94 -2.39
C ARG A 80 0.90 11.24 -1.38
N LEU A 81 0.03 10.27 -1.06
CA LEU A 81 -1.15 10.44 -0.22
C LEU A 81 -1.10 9.61 1.07
N ALA A 82 -0.23 8.60 1.16
CA ALA A 82 -0.22 7.65 2.26
C ALA A 82 -0.06 8.32 3.64
N ASN A 83 0.78 9.34 3.74
CA ASN A 83 0.97 10.09 4.98
C ASN A 83 -0.27 10.90 5.37
N ASP A 84 -0.88 11.59 4.40
CA ASP A 84 -2.08 12.39 4.62
C ASP A 84 -3.27 11.50 5.02
N ILE A 85 -3.44 10.37 4.34
CA ILE A 85 -4.46 9.37 4.68
C ILE A 85 -4.25 8.86 6.10
N ALA A 86 -3.02 8.49 6.47
CA ALA A 86 -2.73 8.02 7.82
C ALA A 86 -3.04 9.10 8.87
N ALA A 87 -2.71 10.37 8.60
CA ALA A 87 -2.98 11.49 9.50
C ALA A 87 -4.47 11.74 9.76
N LEU A 88 -5.36 11.33 8.84
CA LEU A 88 -6.81 11.43 9.00
C LEU A 88 -7.41 10.31 9.86
N LEU A 89 -6.69 9.19 10.06
CA LEU A 89 -7.17 8.07 10.86
C LEU A 89 -6.95 8.32 12.34
N THR A 90 -7.94 7.98 13.17
CA THR A 90 -7.74 7.88 14.63
C THR A 90 -6.69 6.81 14.95
N PRO A 91 -6.07 6.82 16.14
CA PRO A 91 -5.13 5.77 16.54
C PRO A 91 -5.69 4.34 16.39
N GLU A 92 -6.96 4.12 16.73
CA GLU A 92 -7.64 2.83 16.62
C GLU A 92 -7.87 2.44 15.16
N GLN A 93 -8.32 3.40 14.34
CA GLN A 93 -8.49 3.19 12.90
C GLN A 93 -7.15 2.88 12.23
N ARG A 94 -6.08 3.59 12.63
CA ARG A 94 -4.73 3.38 12.12
C ARG A 94 -4.21 1.98 12.49
N ALA A 95 -4.39 1.55 13.74
CA ALA A 95 -4.00 0.21 14.19
C ALA A 95 -4.74 -0.89 13.42
N ALA A 96 -6.06 -0.77 13.24
CA ALA A 96 -6.85 -1.73 12.45
C ALA A 96 -6.46 -1.72 10.96
N PHE A 97 -6.20 -0.52 10.42
CA PHE A 97 -5.83 -0.34 9.02
C PHE A 97 -4.47 -0.96 8.69
N PHE A 98 -3.46 -0.81 9.55
CA PHE A 98 -2.11 -1.31 9.28
C PHE A 98 -1.76 -2.67 9.93
N ALA A 99 -2.71 -3.29 10.65
CA ALA A 99 -2.51 -4.54 11.41
C ALA A 99 -1.69 -5.68 10.74
N PRO A 100 -1.79 -5.98 9.42
CA PRO A 100 -1.04 -7.08 8.81
C PRO A 100 0.40 -6.71 8.43
N VAL A 101 0.85 -5.50 8.71
CA VAL A 101 2.13 -4.93 8.28
C VAL A 101 2.93 -4.48 9.49
N HIS A 102 4.21 -4.90 9.56
CA HIS A 102 5.18 -4.50 10.60
C HIS A 102 5.69 -3.07 10.40
N ASP A 103 6.00 -2.72 9.15
CA ASP A 103 6.38 -1.35 8.79
C ASP A 103 5.73 -1.00 7.45
N TRP A 104 5.07 0.17 7.44
CA TRP A 104 4.56 0.78 6.24
C TRP A 104 5.37 2.03 5.93
N LEU A 105 6.11 2.02 4.82
CA LEU A 105 6.99 3.11 4.42
C LEU A 105 6.54 3.68 3.08
N ALA A 106 6.66 4.98 2.91
CA ALA A 106 6.53 5.64 1.62
C ALA A 106 7.89 6.21 1.23
N GLN A 107 8.34 5.98 0.00
CA GLN A 107 9.55 6.59 -0.53
C GLN A 107 9.23 7.42 -1.77
N ARG A 108 9.66 8.67 -1.79
CA ARG A 108 9.39 9.61 -2.89
C ARG A 108 10.48 10.67 -2.95
N ASN A 109 10.91 11.05 -4.15
CA ASN A 109 12.00 12.01 -4.34
C ASN A 109 13.27 11.62 -3.55
N GLY A 110 13.52 10.32 -3.37
CA GLY A 110 14.62 9.79 -2.57
C GLY A 110 14.42 9.85 -1.05
N GLU A 111 13.37 10.53 -0.57
CA GLU A 111 13.03 10.62 0.85
C GLU A 111 12.20 9.41 1.28
N LEU A 112 12.62 8.74 2.36
CA LEU A 112 11.92 7.61 2.95
C LEU A 112 11.22 8.05 4.24
N ILE A 113 9.90 7.89 4.27
CA ILE A 113 9.03 8.30 5.38
C ILE A 113 8.34 7.07 5.94
N ARG A 114 8.36 6.91 7.26
CA ARG A 114 7.62 5.86 7.96
C ARG A 114 6.20 6.34 8.26
N ILE A 115 5.21 5.63 7.72
CA ILE A 115 3.78 5.96 7.84
C ILE A 115 3.17 5.31 9.09
N HIS A 116 3.53 4.05 9.31
CA HIS A 116 3.07 3.29 10.46
C HIS A 116 4.20 2.37 10.97
N PRO A 117 4.65 2.55 12.22
CA PRO A 117 5.38 1.53 12.94
C PRO A 117 4.38 0.61 13.64
N THR A 118 4.54 -0.70 13.52
CA THR A 118 4.04 -1.62 14.54
C THR A 118 5.06 -1.59 15.67
N HIS A 119 4.63 -1.25 16.89
CA HIS A 119 5.52 -1.29 18.05
C HIS A 119 6.19 -2.67 18.12
N GLY A 120 7.51 -2.71 17.97
CA GLY A 120 8.35 -3.79 18.45
C GLY A 120 8.96 -3.36 19.78
N ALA A 121 8.38 -3.86 20.88
CA ALA A 121 8.83 -3.80 22.27
C ALA A 121 9.01 -2.40 22.92
#